data_AF-A0A7V3G7A5-F1
#
_entry.id   AF-A0A7V3G7A5-F1
#
_cell.length_a   1.000
_cell.length_b   1.000
_cell.length_c   1.000
_cell.angle_alpha   90.00
_cell.angle_beta   90.00
_cell.angle_gamma   90.00
#
_symmetry.space_group_name_H-M   'P 1'
#
loop_
_entity.id
_entity.type
_entity.pdbx_description
1 polymer ?
#
loop_
_entity_poly.entity_id
_entity_poly.type
_entity_poly.pdbx_seq_one_letter_code
_entity_poly.pdbx_strand_id
1 'polypeptide(L)'
;MKDLLGDQLIYPGLSLTRTNDLNAERGRFFHTDTVDDDYDFNNAYPIINTGIYLQDHKHFSNSLKIAPRSHKRRCITSKSFVDVVKNAVSCIRKGDWEGLGYVLSVTPSINIPSMPGDLILWYVRTHHSGYGVRMRFLPNISLPPIVENWIPSFLRLPDHPERNVMLSIFAAQSKYLDAYIKKQIAKGYRKDHYLNNECLESPELQEQAKKLGITIRNDGYHYVKDPANKLSAAAEYA
;
A
#
# COMPACT_ATOMS: atom_id res chain seq x y z
N MET A 1 1.91 4.07 -16.30
CA MET A 1 1.70 5.08 -15.23
C MET A 1 0.80 6.20 -15.72
N LYS A 2 1.13 6.86 -16.85
CA LYS A 2 0.22 7.82 -17.50
C LYS A 2 -1.15 7.22 -17.84
N ASP A 3 -1.19 6.00 -18.37
CA ASP A 3 -2.47 5.29 -18.63
C ASP A 3 -3.33 5.04 -17.38
N LEU A 4 -2.73 5.10 -16.18
CA LEU A 4 -3.42 4.83 -14.92
C LEU A 4 -3.79 6.09 -14.13
N LEU A 5 -3.04 7.18 -14.30
CA LEU A 5 -3.14 8.42 -13.51
C LEU A 5 -3.34 9.68 -14.37
N GLY A 6 -3.31 9.57 -15.70
CA GLY A 6 -3.31 10.71 -16.62
C GLY A 6 -1.91 11.25 -16.90
N ASP A 7 -1.85 12.32 -17.71
CA ASP A 7 -0.59 12.86 -18.22
C ASP A 7 0.27 13.56 -17.16
N GLN A 8 -0.38 14.18 -16.16
CA GLN A 8 0.28 14.87 -15.06
C GLN A 8 0.45 13.91 -13.88
N LEU A 9 1.66 13.41 -13.70
CA LEU A 9 2.01 12.51 -12.60
C LEU A 9 2.47 13.33 -11.41
N ILE A 10 1.88 13.09 -10.24
CA ILE A 10 2.23 13.81 -9.00
C ILE A 10 2.99 12.88 -8.06
N TYR A 11 4.14 13.35 -7.58
CA TYR A 11 4.89 12.72 -6.50
C TYR A 11 4.80 13.59 -5.23
N PRO A 12 4.09 13.13 -4.17
CA PRO A 12 3.89 13.92 -2.96
C PRO A 12 5.05 13.81 -1.95
N GLY A 13 6.23 13.36 -2.37
CA GLY A 13 7.38 13.21 -1.47
C GLY A 13 7.27 12.05 -0.48
N LEU A 14 6.35 11.12 -0.70
CA LEU A 14 6.11 9.95 0.15
C LEU A 14 6.80 8.72 -0.43
N SER A 15 8.04 8.53 -0.02
CA SER A 15 8.79 7.29 -0.24
C SER A 15 9.22 6.68 1.09
N LEU A 16 9.44 5.37 1.12
CA LEU A 16 10.00 4.70 2.28
C LEU A 16 10.70 3.40 1.86
N THR A 17 11.78 3.08 2.55
CA THR A 17 12.40 1.76 2.46
C THR A 17 11.89 0.90 3.60
N ARG A 18 11.38 -0.30 3.30
CA ARG A 18 11.16 -1.33 4.31
C ARG A 18 12.31 -2.31 4.23
N THR A 19 13.02 -2.49 5.34
CA THR A 19 14.08 -3.49 5.50
C THR A 19 13.69 -4.38 6.66
N ASN A 20 13.73 -5.69 6.46
CA ASN A 20 13.63 -6.69 7.52
C ASN A 20 12.52 -6.39 8.55
N ASP A 21 11.32 -6.02 8.10
CA ASP A 21 10.13 -5.88 8.96
C ASP A 21 9.68 -7.28 9.52
N LEU A 22 10.60 -8.23 9.73
CA LEU A 22 10.42 -9.56 10.28
C LEU A 22 10.10 -9.53 11.79
N ASN A 23 9.22 -8.63 12.22
CA ASN A 23 8.54 -8.84 13.49
C ASN A 23 7.44 -9.87 13.23
N ALA A 24 7.79 -11.14 13.46
CA ALA A 24 6.89 -12.30 13.42
C ALA A 24 5.57 -12.07 14.19
N GLU A 25 5.57 -11.13 15.14
CA GLU A 25 4.41 -10.72 15.94
C GLU A 25 3.28 -10.02 15.16
N ARG A 26 3.55 -9.44 13.98
CA ARG A 26 2.51 -8.66 13.27
C ARG A 26 1.45 -9.52 12.56
N GLY A 27 1.74 -10.79 12.31
CA GLY A 27 0.84 -11.72 11.60
C GLY A 27 0.57 -11.33 10.14
N ARG A 28 0.18 -12.29 9.31
CA ARG A 28 -0.22 -12.04 7.92
C ARG A 28 -1.70 -11.69 7.87
N PHE A 29 -2.05 -10.56 7.26
CA PHE A 29 -3.44 -10.15 7.05
C PHE A 29 -3.59 -9.23 5.84
N PHE A 30 -4.76 -9.24 5.21
CA PHE A 30 -5.09 -8.28 4.16
C PHE A 30 -5.39 -6.92 4.76
N HIS A 31 -4.87 -5.88 4.12
CA HIS A 31 -5.18 -4.48 4.39
C HIS A 31 -5.06 -3.66 3.10
N THR A 32 -5.42 -2.39 3.18
CA THR A 32 -5.18 -1.37 2.16
C THR A 32 -4.26 -0.29 2.72
N ASP A 33 -3.58 0.42 1.83
CA ASP A 33 -2.76 1.59 2.17
C ASP A 33 -3.55 2.90 2.08
N THR A 34 -4.86 2.82 1.82
CA THR A 34 -5.74 3.98 1.73
C THR A 34 -5.81 4.74 3.04
N VAL A 35 -6.02 6.04 2.91
CA VAL A 35 -6.27 6.92 4.03
C VAL A 35 -7.50 7.74 3.70
N ASP A 36 -8.45 7.82 4.65
CA ASP A 36 -9.69 8.58 4.50
C ASP A 36 -10.49 8.17 3.26
N ASP A 37 -10.63 6.86 3.06
CA ASP A 37 -11.40 6.30 1.95
C ASP A 37 -12.89 6.67 2.09
N ASP A 38 -13.52 7.12 1.00
CA ASP A 38 -14.96 7.41 0.97
C ASP A 38 -15.81 6.15 0.76
N TYR A 39 -15.17 4.99 0.57
CA TYR A 39 -15.81 3.70 0.31
C TYR A 39 -16.68 3.69 -0.95
N ASP A 40 -16.54 4.68 -1.83
CA ASP A 40 -17.13 4.67 -3.15
C ASP A 40 -16.16 4.00 -4.13
N PHE A 41 -16.39 2.71 -4.35
CA PHE A 41 -15.55 1.88 -5.23
C PHE A 41 -15.91 1.99 -6.71
N ASN A 42 -16.96 2.75 -7.06
CA ASN A 42 -17.28 3.06 -8.46
C ASN A 42 -16.38 4.18 -8.98
N ASN A 43 -15.93 5.06 -8.10
CA ASN A 43 -15.00 6.14 -8.43
C ASN A 43 -13.54 5.70 -8.30
N ALA A 44 -12.70 6.26 -9.18
CA ALA A 44 -11.27 6.02 -9.13
C ALA A 44 -10.65 6.65 -7.86
N TYR A 45 -9.75 5.93 -7.23
CA TYR A 45 -8.85 6.45 -6.19
C TYR A 45 -7.45 6.51 -6.80
N PRO A 46 -7.07 7.64 -7.45
CA PRO A 46 -5.94 7.71 -8.35
C PRO A 46 -4.63 7.89 -7.59
N ILE A 47 -4.36 6.97 -6.66
CA ILE A 47 -3.12 6.90 -5.89
C ILE A 47 -2.57 5.48 -6.03
N ILE A 48 -1.36 5.38 -6.55
CA ILE A 48 -0.64 4.14 -6.82
C ILE A 48 0.58 4.10 -5.92
N ASN A 49 0.75 2.97 -5.25
CA ASN A 49 2.00 2.61 -4.62
C ASN A 49 2.86 1.84 -5.63
N THR A 50 4.15 2.11 -5.59
CA THR A 50 5.15 1.44 -6.40
C THR A 50 6.16 0.80 -5.47
N GLY A 51 6.66 -0.37 -5.83
CA GLY A 51 7.66 -1.09 -5.05
C GLY A 51 8.72 -1.69 -5.93
N ILE A 52 9.98 -1.31 -5.69
CA ILE A 52 11.15 -1.96 -6.28
C ILE A 52 11.61 -3.04 -5.30
N TYR A 53 11.53 -4.29 -5.74
CA TYR A 53 11.91 -5.45 -4.94
C TYR A 53 13.36 -5.81 -5.18
N LEU A 54 14.08 -6.11 -4.10
CA LEU A 54 15.53 -6.34 -4.13
C LEU A 54 15.91 -7.80 -3.83
N GLN A 55 14.92 -8.69 -3.74
CA GLN A 55 15.11 -10.10 -3.40
C GLN A 55 14.31 -11.03 -4.33
N ASP A 56 14.75 -12.29 -4.38
CA ASP A 56 14.02 -13.37 -5.02
C ASP A 56 12.85 -13.82 -4.13
N HIS A 57 11.64 -13.55 -4.59
CA HIS A 57 10.37 -14.01 -4.04
C HIS A 57 9.64 -14.96 -5.00
N LYS A 58 10.32 -15.43 -6.05
CA LYS A 58 9.86 -16.51 -6.92
C LYS A 58 10.14 -17.87 -6.26
N HIS A 59 11.32 -18.01 -5.65
CA HIS A 59 11.77 -19.25 -5.00
C HIS A 59 11.75 -19.20 -3.46
N PHE A 60 11.45 -18.03 -2.89
CA PHE A 60 11.30 -17.85 -1.44
C PHE A 60 9.91 -17.30 -1.08
N SER A 61 9.52 -17.53 0.17
CA SER A 61 8.36 -16.88 0.80
C SER A 61 8.68 -15.41 1.11
N ASN A 62 7.80 -14.76 1.85
CA ASN A 62 7.85 -13.36 2.24
C ASN A 62 7.62 -12.32 1.13
N SER A 63 7.02 -12.77 0.02
CA SER A 63 6.66 -11.92 -1.10
C SER A 63 5.59 -10.88 -0.74
N LEU A 64 5.36 -9.93 -1.65
CA LEU A 64 4.08 -9.23 -1.69
C LEU A 64 2.97 -10.22 -2.06
N LYS A 65 1.85 -10.15 -1.37
CA LYS A 65 0.61 -10.83 -1.75
C LYS A 65 -0.42 -9.79 -2.15
N ILE A 66 -1.08 -10.01 -3.28
CA ILE A 66 -2.13 -9.13 -3.80
C ILE A 66 -3.40 -9.94 -4.02
N ALA A 67 -4.54 -9.35 -3.68
CA ALA A 67 -5.83 -9.81 -4.17
C ALA A 67 -6.20 -9.08 -5.47
N PRO A 68 -6.23 -9.76 -6.62
CA PRO A 68 -6.59 -9.10 -7.89
C PRO A 68 -7.97 -8.44 -7.83
N ARG A 69 -8.12 -7.29 -8.49
CA ARG A 69 -9.37 -6.49 -8.59
C ARG A 69 -9.96 -6.01 -7.26
N SER A 70 -9.27 -6.24 -6.14
CA SER A 70 -9.76 -5.90 -4.80
C SER A 70 -9.87 -4.40 -4.52
N HIS A 71 -9.22 -3.55 -5.32
CA HIS A 71 -9.34 -2.09 -5.25
C HIS A 71 -10.76 -1.55 -5.52
N LYS A 72 -11.66 -2.42 -6.01
CA LYS A 72 -13.07 -2.10 -6.29
C LYS A 72 -14.03 -2.57 -5.18
N ARG A 73 -13.52 -2.91 -4.00
CA ARG A 73 -14.36 -3.38 -2.89
C ARG A 73 -13.73 -3.10 -1.53
N ARG A 74 -14.58 -3.08 -0.51
CA ARG A 74 -14.19 -2.83 0.87
C ARG A 74 -13.25 -3.92 1.39
N CYS A 75 -12.19 -3.49 2.07
CA CYS A 75 -11.33 -4.38 2.86
C CYS A 75 -11.80 -4.35 4.31
N ILE A 76 -12.17 -5.50 4.86
CA ILE A 76 -12.38 -5.63 6.31
C ILE A 76 -11.20 -6.40 6.87
N THR A 77 -10.30 -5.67 7.52
CA THR A 77 -9.07 -6.24 8.06
C THR A 77 -9.38 -7.16 9.23
N SER A 78 -9.00 -8.43 9.09
CA SER A 78 -9.02 -9.43 10.15
C SER A 78 -7.62 -10.00 10.31
N LYS A 79 -7.02 -9.83 11.49
CA LYS A 79 -5.65 -10.31 11.77
C LYS A 79 -5.63 -11.74 12.29
N SER A 80 -6.76 -12.18 12.83
CA SER A 80 -6.95 -13.50 13.42
C SER A 80 -8.36 -14.04 13.15
N PHE A 81 -8.59 -15.33 13.41
CA PHE A 81 -9.94 -15.91 13.38
C PHE A 81 -10.87 -15.25 14.41
N VAL A 82 -10.34 -14.81 15.56
CA VAL A 82 -11.12 -14.04 16.55
C VAL A 82 -11.61 -12.72 15.95
N ASP A 83 -10.77 -12.03 15.16
CA ASP A 83 -11.19 -10.80 14.49
C ASP A 83 -12.23 -11.06 13.39
N VAL A 84 -12.15 -12.21 12.69
CA VAL A 84 -13.21 -12.61 11.74
C VAL A 84 -14.55 -12.72 12.46
N VAL A 85 -14.59 -13.42 13.60
CA VAL A 85 -15.82 -13.56 14.40
C VAL A 85 -16.31 -12.21 14.93
N LYS A 86 -15.42 -11.38 15.51
CA LYS A 86 -15.77 -10.04 16.00
C LYS A 86 -16.33 -9.15 14.89
N ASN A 87 -15.69 -9.15 13.71
CA ASN A 87 -16.13 -8.37 12.56
C ASN A 87 -17.48 -8.87 12.04
N ALA A 88 -17.69 -10.18 11.96
CA ALA A 88 -18.97 -10.78 11.56
C ALA A 88 -20.09 -10.39 12.52
N VAL A 89 -19.88 -10.52 13.84
CA VAL A 89 -20.86 -10.12 14.87
C VAL A 89 -21.13 -8.61 14.79
N SER A 90 -20.11 -7.78 14.58
CA SER A 90 -20.28 -6.33 14.41
C SER A 90 -21.16 -6.01 13.19
N CYS A 91 -20.94 -6.68 12.07
CA CYS A 91 -21.73 -6.52 10.86
C CYS A 91 -23.19 -6.91 11.10
N ILE A 92 -23.45 -8.07 11.72
CA ILE A 92 -24.80 -8.54 12.06
C ILE A 92 -25.52 -7.53 12.96
N ARG A 93 -24.86 -7.04 14.03
CA ARG A 93 -25.46 -6.06 14.96
C ARG A 93 -25.80 -4.72 14.30
N LYS A 94 -25.07 -4.35 13.25
CA LYS A 94 -25.28 -3.10 12.49
C LYS A 94 -26.20 -3.28 11.28
N GLY A 95 -26.62 -4.50 10.96
CA GLY A 95 -27.33 -4.80 9.70
C GLY A 95 -26.48 -4.64 8.44
N ASP A 96 -25.13 -4.65 8.56
CA ASP A 96 -24.18 -4.50 7.45
C ASP A 96 -23.96 -5.86 6.75
N TRP A 97 -24.95 -6.31 5.97
CA TRP A 97 -24.90 -7.61 5.28
C TRP A 97 -23.82 -7.67 4.19
N GLU A 98 -23.54 -6.55 3.53
CA GLU A 98 -22.47 -6.46 2.54
C GLU A 98 -21.10 -6.63 3.21
N GLY A 99 -20.88 -5.92 4.33
CA GLY A 99 -19.71 -6.10 5.18
C GLY A 99 -19.54 -7.54 5.67
N LEU A 100 -20.62 -8.19 6.12
CA LEU A 100 -20.59 -9.59 6.50
C LEU A 100 -20.16 -10.50 5.34
N GLY A 101 -20.67 -10.24 4.14
CA GLY A 101 -20.24 -10.91 2.92
C GLY A 101 -18.73 -10.79 2.68
N TYR A 102 -18.15 -9.59 2.84
CA TYR A 102 -16.71 -9.40 2.72
C TYR A 102 -15.91 -10.11 3.80
N VAL A 103 -16.35 -10.09 5.07
CA VAL A 103 -15.69 -10.78 6.19
C VAL A 103 -15.60 -12.28 5.95
N LEU A 104 -16.67 -12.88 5.46
CA LEU A 104 -16.76 -14.32 5.25
C LEU A 104 -16.19 -14.76 3.89
N SER A 105 -15.95 -13.81 2.97
CA SER A 105 -15.43 -14.14 1.64
C SER A 105 -13.98 -14.60 1.69
N VAL A 106 -13.71 -15.75 1.07
CA VAL A 106 -12.35 -16.15 0.74
C VAL A 106 -11.90 -15.31 -0.45
N THR A 107 -11.03 -14.34 -0.21
CA THR A 107 -10.50 -13.48 -1.25
C THR A 107 -9.41 -14.21 -2.04
N PRO A 108 -9.60 -14.47 -3.35
CA PRO A 108 -8.55 -15.01 -4.19
C PRO A 108 -7.35 -14.07 -4.18
N SER A 109 -6.15 -14.64 -4.11
CA SER A 109 -4.93 -13.87 -4.04
C SER A 109 -3.79 -14.56 -4.77
N ILE A 110 -2.73 -13.80 -5.01
CA ILE A 110 -1.51 -14.26 -5.64
C ILE A 110 -0.32 -13.77 -4.83
N ASN A 111 0.67 -14.65 -4.69
CA ASN A 111 2.00 -14.27 -4.20
C ASN A 111 2.80 -13.80 -5.40
N ILE A 112 3.22 -12.53 -5.42
CA ILE A 112 3.95 -11.96 -6.54
C ILE A 112 5.34 -12.59 -6.60
N PRO A 113 5.73 -13.24 -7.73
CA PRO A 113 7.03 -13.89 -7.87
C PRO A 113 8.10 -12.88 -8.28
N SER A 114 8.30 -11.83 -7.47
CA SER A 114 9.28 -10.80 -7.80
C SER A 114 10.71 -11.31 -7.73
N MET A 115 11.55 -10.75 -8.58
CA MET A 115 13.00 -10.89 -8.60
C MET A 115 13.65 -9.53 -8.30
N PRO A 116 14.96 -9.49 -7.97
CA PRO A 116 15.68 -8.24 -7.80
C PRO A 116 15.57 -7.35 -9.04
N GLY A 117 15.13 -6.10 -8.85
CA GLY A 117 14.92 -5.11 -9.90
C GLY A 117 13.50 -5.04 -10.44
N ASP A 118 12.61 -5.97 -10.08
CA ASP A 118 11.20 -5.90 -10.49
C ASP A 118 10.51 -4.69 -9.85
N LEU A 119 9.84 -3.91 -10.70
CA LEU A 119 8.95 -2.83 -10.30
C LEU A 119 7.51 -3.32 -10.29
N ILE A 120 6.87 -3.26 -9.12
CA ILE A 120 5.47 -3.61 -8.94
C ILE A 120 4.66 -2.35 -8.66
N LEU A 121 3.50 -2.21 -9.31
CA LEU A 121 2.58 -1.09 -9.12
C LEU A 121 1.20 -1.61 -8.69
N TRP A 122 0.59 -0.97 -7.71
CA TRP A 122 -0.78 -1.27 -7.29
C TRP A 122 -1.48 -0.02 -6.77
N TYR A 123 -2.80 0.08 -7.00
CA TYR A 123 -3.60 1.11 -6.32
C TYR A 123 -3.52 0.91 -4.82
N VAL A 124 -3.46 1.98 -4.02
CA VAL A 124 -3.43 1.87 -2.55
C VAL A 124 -4.70 1.24 -1.97
N ARG A 125 -5.81 1.23 -2.73
CA ARG A 125 -7.05 0.47 -2.43
C ARG A 125 -6.90 -1.05 -2.59
N THR A 126 -5.85 -1.52 -3.24
CA THR A 126 -5.64 -2.95 -3.47
C THR A 126 -5.41 -3.66 -2.14
N HIS A 127 -6.22 -4.68 -1.85
CA HIS A 127 -6.01 -5.54 -0.68
C HIS A 127 -4.72 -6.30 -0.89
N HIS A 128 -3.80 -6.11 0.04
CA HIS A 128 -2.49 -6.71 -0.03
C HIS A 128 -2.03 -7.15 1.35
N SER A 129 -1.02 -8.00 1.36
CA SER A 129 -0.37 -8.47 2.57
C SER A 129 1.13 -8.53 2.33
N GLY A 130 1.90 -8.12 3.33
CA GLY A 130 3.30 -8.52 3.40
C GLY A 130 3.41 -9.99 3.76
N TYR A 131 4.61 -10.55 3.58
CA TYR A 131 4.96 -11.89 4.07
C TYR A 131 4.19 -13.04 3.42
N GLY A 132 3.82 -12.95 2.14
CA GLY A 132 3.12 -14.03 1.46
C GLY A 132 3.83 -15.39 1.59
N VAL A 133 3.08 -16.45 1.91
CA VAL A 133 3.63 -17.81 2.03
C VAL A 133 3.52 -18.53 0.70
N ARG A 134 4.63 -19.12 0.24
CA ARG A 134 4.61 -20.09 -0.86
C ARG A 134 4.65 -21.50 -0.31
N MET A 135 3.80 -22.36 -0.82
CA MET A 135 3.80 -23.78 -0.46
C MET A 135 4.96 -24.50 -1.14
N ARG A 136 5.58 -25.46 -0.45
CA ARG A 136 6.73 -26.21 -0.96
C ARG A 136 6.39 -27.04 -2.21
N PHE A 137 5.26 -27.74 -2.20
CA PHE A 137 4.87 -28.66 -3.28
C PHE A 137 3.97 -28.02 -4.34
N LEU A 138 3.27 -26.94 -3.99
CA LEU A 138 2.34 -26.24 -4.87
C LEU A 138 2.57 -24.72 -4.77
N PRO A 139 3.74 -24.21 -5.21
CA PRO A 139 4.18 -22.84 -4.95
C PRO A 139 3.31 -21.75 -5.60
N ASN A 140 2.43 -22.14 -6.53
CA ASN A 140 1.48 -21.25 -7.20
C ASN A 140 0.13 -21.16 -6.48
N ILE A 141 -0.15 -22.02 -5.49
CA ILE A 141 -1.35 -21.90 -4.66
C ILE A 141 -1.11 -20.79 -3.63
N SER A 142 -2.01 -19.82 -3.60
CA SER A 142 -2.02 -18.74 -2.62
C SER A 142 -3.19 -18.93 -1.66
N LEU A 143 -2.88 -19.02 -0.37
CA LEU A 143 -3.88 -19.19 0.68
C LEU A 143 -4.21 -17.84 1.32
N PRO A 144 -5.38 -17.68 1.94
CA PRO A 144 -5.68 -16.47 2.70
C PRO A 144 -4.64 -16.25 3.83
N PRO A 145 -4.17 -15.02 4.06
CA PRO A 145 -3.16 -14.72 5.08
C PRO A 145 -3.43 -15.32 6.47
N ILE A 146 -4.70 -15.32 6.91
CA ILE A 146 -5.10 -15.88 8.20
C ILE A 146 -4.82 -17.39 8.26
N VAL A 147 -5.04 -18.11 7.16
CA VAL A 147 -4.73 -19.54 7.04
C VAL A 147 -3.22 -19.75 7.00
N GLU A 148 -2.49 -18.90 6.27
CA GLU A 148 -1.02 -18.97 6.14
C GLU A 148 -0.29 -18.89 7.47
N ASN A 149 -0.85 -18.18 8.45
CA ASN A 149 -0.29 -18.08 9.80
C ASN A 149 -0.21 -19.44 10.53
N TRP A 150 -1.00 -20.43 10.14
CA TRP A 150 -1.05 -21.76 10.78
C TRP A 150 -0.34 -22.86 9.99
N ILE A 151 0.14 -22.57 8.79
CA ILE A 151 0.78 -23.57 7.94
C ILE A 151 2.11 -23.97 8.59
N PRO A 152 2.44 -25.25 8.84
CA PRO A 152 3.74 -25.62 9.39
C PRO A 152 4.92 -25.25 8.47
N SER A 153 6.08 -24.89 9.03
CA SER A 153 7.26 -24.45 8.26
C SER A 153 7.73 -25.47 7.21
N PHE A 154 7.63 -26.77 7.51
CA PHE A 154 8.04 -27.84 6.58
C PHE A 154 7.18 -27.92 5.30
N LEU A 155 6.00 -27.30 5.29
CA LEU A 155 5.12 -27.20 4.12
C LEU A 155 5.32 -25.90 3.31
N ARG A 156 6.13 -24.96 3.80
CA ARG A 156 6.40 -23.68 3.16
C ARG A 156 7.76 -23.69 2.45
N LEU A 157 7.92 -22.88 1.42
CA LEU A 157 9.25 -22.47 0.97
C LEU A 157 9.91 -21.61 2.05
N PRO A 158 11.24 -21.66 2.19
CA PRO A 158 11.95 -20.85 3.16
C PRO A 158 11.65 -19.36 2.95
N ASP A 159 11.68 -18.63 4.04
CA ASP A 159 11.64 -17.18 4.01
C ASP A 159 12.98 -16.65 3.48
N HIS A 160 12.95 -15.62 2.64
CA HIS A 160 14.19 -14.92 2.28
C HIS A 160 14.73 -14.23 3.56
N PRO A 161 16.04 -14.35 3.87
CA PRO A 161 16.62 -13.83 5.13
C PRO A 161 16.49 -12.32 5.26
N GLU A 162 16.45 -11.63 4.10
CA GLU A 162 16.18 -10.20 4.03
C GLU A 162 14.90 -9.90 3.26
N ARG A 163 14.21 -8.84 3.63
CA ARG A 163 13.10 -8.30 2.83
C ARG A 163 13.23 -6.80 2.72
N ASN A 164 13.78 -6.36 1.60
CA ASN A 164 14.04 -4.96 1.31
C ASN A 164 13.21 -4.51 0.10
N VAL A 165 12.37 -3.52 0.31
CA VAL A 165 11.57 -2.89 -0.75
C VAL A 165 11.65 -1.38 -0.63
N MET A 166 11.90 -0.72 -1.75
CA MET A 166 11.80 0.73 -1.87
C MET A 166 10.42 1.07 -2.40
N LEU A 167 9.62 1.75 -1.60
CA LEU A 167 8.26 2.14 -1.94
C LEU A 167 8.16 3.62 -2.23
N SER A 168 7.37 3.98 -3.24
CA SER A 168 7.05 5.38 -3.58
C SER A 168 5.60 5.49 -4.01
N ILE A 169 4.94 6.58 -3.61
CA ILE A 169 3.56 6.88 -4.01
C ILE A 169 3.57 7.83 -5.20
N PHE A 170 2.74 7.54 -6.21
CA PHE A 170 2.39 8.46 -7.28
C PHE A 170 0.89 8.62 -7.37
N ALA A 171 0.43 9.80 -7.77
CA ALA A 171 -0.99 10.11 -7.82
C ALA A 171 -1.35 11.04 -8.99
N ALA A 172 -2.65 11.10 -9.30
CA ALA A 172 -3.24 12.20 -10.05
C ALA A 172 -3.77 13.25 -9.07
N GLN A 173 -3.88 14.51 -9.51
CA GLN A 173 -4.51 15.55 -8.69
C GLN A 173 -5.96 15.16 -8.40
N SER A 174 -6.33 15.13 -7.11
CA SER A 174 -7.66 14.73 -6.67
C SER A 174 -7.90 15.10 -5.20
N LYS A 175 -9.17 15.18 -4.80
CA LYS A 175 -9.56 15.30 -3.38
C LYS A 175 -8.94 14.20 -2.50
N TYR A 176 -8.71 13.02 -3.06
CA TYR A 176 -8.12 11.89 -2.36
C TYR A 176 -6.64 12.13 -2.07
N LEU A 177 -5.90 12.69 -3.01
CA LEU A 177 -4.49 13.05 -2.80
C LEU A 177 -4.35 14.11 -1.70
N ASP A 178 -5.19 15.16 -1.74
CA ASP A 178 -5.19 16.22 -0.74
C ASP A 178 -5.44 15.66 0.68
N ALA A 179 -6.47 14.82 0.82
CA ALA A 179 -6.79 14.14 2.07
C ALA A 179 -5.66 13.18 2.51
N TYR A 180 -5.07 12.45 1.56
CA TYR A 180 -3.96 11.53 1.81
C TYR A 180 -2.76 12.26 2.40
N ILE A 181 -2.29 13.34 1.78
CA ILE A 181 -1.15 14.14 2.26
C ILE A 181 -1.43 14.67 3.67
N LYS A 182 -2.59 15.32 3.87
CA LYS A 182 -2.99 15.88 5.17
C LYS A 182 -2.96 14.84 6.29
N LYS A 183 -3.51 13.65 6.04
CA LYS A 183 -3.57 12.57 7.03
C LYS A 183 -2.23 11.87 7.22
N GLN A 184 -1.37 11.82 6.20
CA GLN A 184 -0.01 11.30 6.36
C GLN A 184 0.79 12.24 7.26
N ILE A 185 0.74 13.55 7.03
CA ILE A 185 1.41 14.56 7.88
C ILE A 185 0.96 14.46 9.35
N ALA A 186 -0.30 14.12 9.61
CA ALA A 186 -0.80 13.93 10.97
C ALA A 186 -0.17 12.73 11.72
N LYS A 187 0.52 11.82 11.03
CA LYS A 187 1.22 10.68 11.66
C LYS A 187 2.64 11.10 12.01
N GLY A 188 3.03 11.00 13.29
CA GLY A 188 4.34 11.45 13.80
C GLY A 188 5.53 11.02 12.92
N TYR A 189 5.69 9.72 12.66
CA TYR A 189 6.79 9.21 11.83
C TYR A 189 6.80 9.74 10.38
N ARG A 190 5.64 10.11 9.81
CA ARG A 190 5.56 10.71 8.47
C ARG A 190 5.82 12.20 8.51
N LYS A 191 5.40 12.89 9.58
CA LYS A 191 5.79 14.27 9.85
C LYS A 191 7.32 14.37 9.90
N ASP A 192 7.95 13.47 10.65
CA ASP A 192 9.42 13.40 10.76
C ASP A 192 10.07 13.09 9.41
N HIS A 193 9.48 12.19 8.62
CA HIS A 193 9.93 11.94 7.24
C HIS A 193 9.94 13.24 6.42
N TYR A 194 8.84 13.99 6.41
CA TYR A 194 8.78 15.26 5.69
C TYR A 194 9.83 16.26 6.19
N LEU A 195 9.99 16.44 7.51
CA LEU A 195 10.98 17.37 8.07
C LEU A 195 12.41 17.12 7.57
N ASN A 196 12.74 15.85 7.33
CA ASN A 196 14.07 15.41 6.92
C ASN A 196 14.18 15.14 5.41
N ASN A 197 13.17 15.51 4.62
CA ASN A 197 13.13 15.24 3.18
C ASN A 197 13.47 16.48 2.34
N GLU A 198 14.61 17.11 2.63
CA GLU A 198 15.05 18.33 1.95
C GLU A 198 15.34 18.14 0.46
N CYS A 199 15.50 16.88 0.00
CA CYS A 199 15.69 16.60 -1.41
C CYS A 199 14.49 17.00 -2.28
N LEU A 200 13.29 17.17 -1.68
CA LEU A 200 12.12 17.71 -2.38
C LEU A 200 12.34 19.14 -2.87
N GLU A 201 13.26 19.91 -2.29
CA GLU A 201 13.62 21.26 -2.72
C GLU A 201 14.85 21.30 -3.65
N SER A 202 15.46 20.15 -3.95
CA SER A 202 16.65 20.11 -4.81
C SER A 202 16.33 20.63 -6.22
N PRO A 203 17.00 21.69 -6.71
CA PRO A 203 16.78 22.21 -8.05
C PRO A 203 17.05 21.16 -9.14
N GLU A 204 18.06 20.31 -8.94
CA GLU A 204 18.39 19.21 -9.84
C GLU A 204 17.25 18.19 -9.91
N LEU A 205 16.70 17.80 -8.76
CA LEU A 205 15.57 16.86 -8.70
C LEU A 205 14.31 17.45 -9.33
N GLN A 206 14.03 18.74 -9.07
CA GLN A 206 12.91 19.46 -9.65
C GLN A 206 13.03 19.54 -11.18
N GLU A 207 14.22 19.84 -11.70
CA GLU A 207 14.48 19.87 -13.13
C GLU A 207 14.33 18.47 -13.76
N GLN A 208 14.86 17.43 -13.10
CA GLN A 208 14.73 16.05 -13.58
C GLN A 208 13.26 15.58 -13.58
N ALA A 209 12.51 15.86 -12.51
CA ALA A 209 11.10 15.53 -12.43
C ALA A 209 10.30 16.23 -13.52
N LYS A 210 10.56 17.53 -13.77
CA LYS A 210 9.95 18.29 -14.86
C LYS A 210 10.23 17.67 -16.23
N LYS A 211 11.48 17.27 -16.52
CA LYS A 211 11.85 16.58 -17.78
C LYS A 211 11.10 15.27 -17.97
N LEU A 212 10.79 14.58 -16.87
CA LEU A 212 10.01 13.33 -16.87
C LEU A 212 8.50 13.54 -16.84
N GLY A 213 8.01 14.79 -16.80
CA GLY A 213 6.59 15.11 -16.68
C GLY A 213 5.99 14.76 -15.31
N ILE A 214 6.81 14.82 -14.26
CA ILE A 214 6.42 14.57 -12.87
C ILE A 214 6.40 15.91 -12.13
N THR A 215 5.26 16.22 -11.52
CA THR A 215 5.11 17.32 -10.58
C THR A 215 5.49 16.82 -9.18
N ILE A 216 6.52 17.40 -8.58
CA ILE A 216 6.80 17.17 -7.16
C ILE A 216 5.89 18.09 -6.35
N ARG A 217 5.13 17.51 -5.44
CA ARG A 217 4.26 18.25 -4.52
C ARG A 217 4.93 18.30 -3.14
N ASN A 218 5.57 19.42 -2.86
CA ASN A 218 6.34 19.71 -1.65
C ASN A 218 5.55 20.52 -0.61
N ASP A 219 4.27 20.82 -0.86
CA ASP A 219 3.40 21.53 0.09
C ASP A 219 3.31 20.85 1.46
N GLY A 220 3.35 19.51 1.50
CA GLY A 220 3.42 18.75 2.74
C GLY A 220 4.71 18.96 3.53
N TYR A 221 5.83 19.14 2.85
CA TYR A 221 7.11 19.51 3.45
C TYR A 221 7.05 20.91 4.05
N HIS A 222 6.57 21.89 3.27
CA HIS A 222 6.45 23.29 3.69
C HIS A 222 5.46 23.48 4.85
N TYR A 223 4.32 22.79 4.81
CA TYR A 223 3.31 22.81 5.89
C TYR A 223 3.87 22.29 7.22
N VAL A 224 4.70 21.24 7.15
CA VAL A 224 5.28 20.65 8.36
C VAL A 224 6.36 21.54 8.98
N LYS A 225 7.12 22.28 8.16
CA LYS A 225 8.11 23.27 8.62
C LYS A 225 7.46 24.52 9.20
N ASP A 226 6.43 25.03 8.54
CA ASP A 226 5.64 26.17 9.00
C ASP A 226 4.15 25.96 8.67
N PRO A 227 3.29 25.71 9.69
CA PRO A 227 1.86 25.52 9.49
C PRO A 227 1.09 26.74 8.92
N ALA A 228 1.73 27.92 8.83
CA ALA A 228 1.16 29.06 8.11
C ALA A 228 1.14 28.82 6.58
N ASN A 229 2.02 27.96 6.07
CA ASN A 229 1.98 27.51 4.68
C ASN A 229 0.70 26.70 4.45
N LYS A 230 -0.02 27.00 3.38
CA LYS A 230 -1.21 26.23 3.01
C LYS A 230 -0.80 24.97 2.29
N LEU A 231 -1.48 23.86 2.56
CA LEU A 231 -1.47 22.73 1.64
C LEU A 231 -2.12 23.18 0.34
N SER A 232 -1.49 22.82 -0.77
CA SER A 232 -1.95 23.17 -2.09
C SER A 232 -3.36 22.65 -2.36
N ALA A 233 -4.20 23.50 -2.94
CA ALA A 233 -5.54 23.11 -3.37
C ALA A 233 -5.50 22.52 -4.79
N ALA A 234 -6.52 21.72 -5.13
CA ALA A 234 -6.65 21.11 -6.46
C ALA A 234 -6.59 22.11 -7.63
N ALA A 235 -6.92 23.39 -7.41
CA ALA A 235 -6.89 24.45 -8.42
C ALA A 235 -5.47 24.96 -8.76
N GLU A 236 -4.47 24.69 -7.92
CA GLU A 236 -3.10 25.20 -8.12
C GLU A 236 -2.27 24.35 -9.10
N TYR A 237 -2.80 23.21 -9.53
CA TYR A 237 -2.10 22.21 -10.36
C TYR A 237 -2.92 21.75 -11.57
N ALA A 238 -4.08 22.39 -11.82
CA ALA A 238 -4.97 22.11 -12.94
C ALA A 238 -4.61 22.91 -14.20
#